data_AF-A0A2L2YEC2-F1
#
_entry.id   AF-A0A2L2YEC2-F1
#
_cell.length_a   1.000
_cell.length_b   1.000
_cell.length_c   1.000
_cell.angle_alpha   90.00
_cell.angle_beta   90.00
_cell.angle_gamma   90.00
#
_symmetry.space_group_name_H-M   'P 1'
#
loop_
_entity.id
_entity.type
_entity.pdbx_description
1 polymer ?
#
loop_
_entity_poly.entity_id
_entity_poly.type
_entity_poly.pdbx_seq_one_letter_code
_entity_poly.pdbx_strand_id
1 'polypeptide(L)'
;MYARQLSNRTELQWVEINKHVKDALVLMDDAAAECLHWHGGLKKILDGGAISVESFSPFVIADSKVRKAVFIIMSPLTGENWRTLIVIIRANKFKHCVIITPLPAKLHGGITDETEQSFIGIENYLLRWTDNVNFTANVCHIPLFTYHVSQNVFVMPSFAQRFSLSECGLLEMNRKRTEELSLKLLNPEMESSVKILAYFLNSLLDTFQVKGDFYSLGPLRFLLASELESI
;
A
#
# COMPACT_ATOMS: atom_id res chain seq x y z
N MET A 1 26.66 3.76 -0.68
CA MET A 1 26.23 4.11 0.69
C MET A 1 24.71 4.04 0.81
N TYR A 2 23.98 4.77 -0.03
CA TYR A 2 22.50 4.81 -0.07
C TYR A 2 21.80 3.46 -0.20
N ALA A 3 22.22 2.60 -1.12
CA ALA A 3 21.55 1.31 -1.30
C ALA A 3 21.66 0.35 -0.10
N ARG A 4 22.73 0.43 0.69
CA ARG A 4 22.83 -0.32 1.96
C ARG A 4 21.84 0.23 3.00
N GLN A 5 21.62 1.55 3.03
CA GLN A 5 20.65 2.17 3.93
C GLN A 5 19.22 1.72 3.58
N LEU A 6 18.86 1.72 2.30
CA LEU A 6 17.55 1.26 1.83
C LEU A 6 17.36 -0.25 2.11
N SER A 7 18.36 -1.09 1.83
CA SER A 7 18.27 -2.53 2.10
C SER A 7 18.11 -2.84 3.59
N ASN A 8 18.85 -2.14 4.46
CA ASN A 8 18.70 -2.27 5.91
C ASN A 8 17.31 -1.81 6.37
N ARG A 9 16.79 -0.71 5.80
CA ARG A 9 15.44 -0.22 6.08
C ARG A 9 14.38 -1.24 5.70
N THR A 10 14.48 -1.83 4.52
CA THR A 10 13.50 -2.83 4.07
C THR A 10 13.56 -4.10 4.92
N GLU A 11 14.74 -4.54 5.35
CA GLU A 11 14.84 -5.67 6.28
C GLU A 11 14.17 -5.36 7.63
N LEU A 12 14.39 -4.17 8.19
CA LEU A 12 13.72 -3.73 9.42
C LEU A 12 12.20 -3.67 9.27
N GLN A 13 11.69 -3.26 8.10
CA GLN A 13 10.25 -3.26 7.81
C GLN A 13 9.68 -4.68 7.82
N TRP A 14 10.37 -5.65 7.22
CA TRP A 14 9.95 -7.06 7.27
C TRP A 14 10.02 -7.65 8.67
N VAL A 15 11.01 -7.26 9.48
CA VAL A 15 11.06 -7.62 10.91
C VAL A 15 9.85 -7.05 11.64
N GLU A 16 9.46 -5.81 11.35
CA GLU A 16 8.26 -5.20 11.93
C GLU A 16 6.99 -5.94 11.53
N ILE A 17 6.83 -6.25 10.24
CA ILE A 17 5.71 -7.05 9.71
C ILE A 17 5.60 -8.38 10.44
N ASN A 18 6.73 -9.07 10.64
CA ASN A 18 6.77 -10.38 11.29
C ASN A 18 6.33 -10.37 12.76
N LYS A 19 6.33 -9.22 13.45
CA LYS A 19 5.74 -9.11 14.79
C LYS A 19 4.24 -9.37 14.79
N HIS A 20 3.57 -9.20 13.64
CA HIS A 20 2.13 -9.33 13.52
C HIS A 20 1.67 -10.69 13.00
N VAL A 21 2.52 -11.49 12.34
CA VAL A 21 2.04 -12.65 11.55
C VAL A 21 1.80 -13.93 12.35
N LYS A 22 2.33 -14.02 13.58
CA LYS A 22 2.17 -15.22 14.42
C LYS A 22 0.70 -15.62 14.59
N ASP A 23 0.42 -16.90 14.36
CA ASP A 23 -0.89 -17.56 14.46
C ASP A 23 -1.98 -16.94 13.56
N ALA A 24 -1.58 -16.30 12.45
CA ALA A 24 -2.49 -15.62 11.53
C ALA A 24 -2.56 -16.28 10.16
N LEU A 25 -3.72 -16.13 9.51
CA LEU A 25 -3.81 -16.17 8.05
C LEU A 25 -3.30 -14.83 7.50
N VAL A 26 -2.26 -14.86 6.68
CA VAL A 26 -1.72 -13.66 6.03
C VAL A 26 -2.30 -13.54 4.62
N LEU A 27 -2.86 -12.39 4.27
CA LEU A 27 -3.38 -12.11 2.93
C LEU A 27 -2.62 -10.95 2.31
N MET A 28 -2.19 -11.10 1.06
CA MET A 28 -1.33 -10.11 0.39
C MET A 28 -1.88 -9.72 -0.97
N ASP A 29 -1.85 -8.43 -1.29
CA ASP A 29 -2.06 -7.98 -2.68
C ASP A 29 -0.82 -8.25 -3.54
N ASP A 30 -0.98 -8.18 -4.86
CA ASP A 30 0.08 -8.55 -5.81
C ASP A 30 1.38 -7.75 -5.58
N ALA A 31 1.25 -6.46 -5.26
CA ALA A 31 2.40 -5.60 -4.98
C ALA A 31 3.14 -6.01 -3.69
N ALA A 32 2.41 -6.34 -2.61
CA ALA A 32 3.02 -6.87 -1.40
C ALA A 32 3.68 -8.24 -1.63
N ALA A 33 3.03 -9.10 -2.41
CA ALA A 33 3.54 -10.43 -2.76
C ALA A 33 4.83 -10.35 -3.61
N GLU A 34 4.88 -9.42 -4.58
CA GLU A 34 6.08 -9.10 -5.36
C GLU A 34 7.22 -8.63 -4.43
N CYS A 35 6.94 -7.68 -3.54
CA CYS A 35 7.89 -7.24 -2.52
C CYS A 35 8.40 -8.41 -1.67
N LEU A 36 7.53 -9.33 -1.23
CA LEU A 36 7.92 -10.48 -0.42
C LEU A 36 8.82 -11.44 -1.21
N HIS A 37 8.46 -11.74 -2.46
CA HIS A 37 9.20 -12.63 -3.34
C HIS A 37 10.67 -12.24 -3.42
N TRP A 38 10.95 -10.94 -3.57
CA TRP A 38 12.31 -10.41 -3.65
C TRP A 38 13.04 -10.27 -2.31
N HIS A 39 12.36 -10.46 -1.16
CA HIS A 39 12.93 -10.32 0.18
C HIS A 39 12.93 -11.59 1.02
N GLY A 40 13.24 -12.73 0.38
CA GLY A 40 13.32 -14.04 1.05
C GLY A 40 12.07 -14.90 0.89
N GLY A 41 11.05 -14.38 0.21
CA GLY A 41 9.88 -15.12 -0.20
C GLY A 41 9.02 -15.62 0.95
N LEU A 42 8.11 -16.53 0.61
CA LEU A 42 7.10 -17.08 1.51
C LEU A 42 7.65 -17.56 2.87
N LYS A 43 8.84 -18.18 2.85
CA LYS A 43 9.48 -18.72 4.05
C LYS A 43 9.65 -17.65 5.14
N LYS A 44 9.95 -16.40 4.79
CA LYS A 44 10.14 -15.31 5.75
C LYS A 44 8.89 -15.04 6.61
N ILE A 45 7.70 -15.22 6.04
CA ILE A 45 6.41 -15.04 6.74
C ILE A 45 6.04 -16.28 7.54
N LEU A 46 6.28 -17.47 6.98
CA LEU A 46 6.02 -18.75 7.67
C LEU A 46 6.93 -18.92 8.90
N ASP A 47 8.22 -18.59 8.78
CA ASP A 47 9.17 -18.61 9.91
C ASP A 47 8.78 -17.58 10.99
N GLY A 48 8.03 -16.54 10.63
CA GLY A 48 7.41 -15.60 11.57
C GLY A 48 6.21 -16.17 12.34
N GLY A 49 5.78 -17.40 12.03
CA GLY A 49 4.69 -18.10 12.69
C GLY A 49 3.32 -17.91 12.03
N ALA A 50 3.26 -17.44 10.77
CA ALA A 50 2.02 -17.45 10.01
C ALA A 50 1.50 -18.88 9.81
N ILE A 51 0.19 -19.07 9.89
CA ILE A 51 -0.47 -20.36 9.64
C ILE A 51 -0.46 -20.67 8.14
N SER A 52 -0.80 -19.68 7.32
CA SER A 52 -0.74 -19.74 5.87
C SER A 52 -0.66 -18.34 5.28
N VAL A 53 -0.25 -18.26 4.02
CA VAL A 53 -0.21 -17.02 3.24
C VAL A 53 -1.02 -17.24 1.96
N GLU A 54 -1.98 -16.37 1.72
CA GLU A 54 -2.92 -16.45 0.59
C GLU A 54 -2.96 -15.12 -0.18
N SER A 55 -3.42 -15.19 -1.43
CA SER A 55 -3.72 -14.00 -2.21
C SER A 55 -4.87 -13.21 -1.56
N PHE A 56 -4.79 -11.89 -1.61
CA PHE A 56 -5.89 -11.02 -1.23
C PHE A 56 -7.04 -11.16 -2.25
N SER A 57 -8.02 -11.99 -1.92
CA SER A 57 -9.09 -12.41 -2.83
C SER A 57 -10.41 -12.61 -2.07
N PRO A 58 -11.56 -12.23 -2.64
CA PRO A 58 -12.85 -12.34 -1.97
C PRO A 58 -13.30 -13.79 -1.72
N PHE A 59 -12.60 -14.78 -2.30
CA PHE A 59 -12.93 -16.20 -2.19
C PHE A 59 -12.20 -16.92 -1.05
N VAL A 60 -11.42 -16.21 -0.23
CA VAL A 60 -10.63 -16.82 0.84
C VAL A 60 -11.51 -17.24 2.01
N ILE A 61 -11.46 -18.52 2.34
CA ILE A 61 -12.13 -19.14 3.50
C ILE A 61 -11.04 -19.78 4.36
N ALA A 62 -10.88 -19.27 5.58
CA ALA A 62 -9.93 -19.75 6.56
C ALA A 62 -10.45 -21.01 7.28
N ASP A 63 -9.54 -21.82 7.82
CA ASP A 63 -9.92 -22.86 8.78
C ASP A 63 -10.63 -22.21 9.98
N SER A 64 -11.73 -22.82 10.44
CA SER A 64 -12.51 -22.40 11.60
C SER A 64 -11.71 -22.10 12.88
N LYS A 65 -10.53 -22.71 13.03
CA LYS A 65 -9.61 -22.50 14.15
C LYS A 65 -8.81 -21.20 14.04
N VAL A 66 -8.63 -20.66 12.83
CA VAL A 66 -7.91 -19.40 12.62
C VAL A 66 -8.74 -18.23 13.11
N ARG A 67 -8.24 -17.53 14.14
CA ARG A 67 -8.93 -16.38 14.75
C ARG A 67 -8.25 -15.05 14.46
N LYS A 68 -7.17 -15.03 13.69
CA LYS A 68 -6.40 -13.84 13.38
C LYS A 68 -6.11 -13.76 11.88
N ALA A 69 -6.32 -12.58 11.31
CA ALA A 69 -5.94 -12.28 9.95
C ALA A 69 -4.97 -11.09 9.92
N VAL A 70 -3.96 -11.18 9.06
CA VAL A 70 -3.05 -10.07 8.76
C VAL A 70 -3.14 -9.78 7.29
N PHE A 71 -3.56 -8.57 6.94
CA PHE A 71 -3.65 -8.11 5.56
C PHE A 71 -2.42 -7.24 5.29
N ILE A 72 -1.58 -7.61 4.33
CA ILE A 72 -0.46 -6.78 3.86
C ILE A 72 -0.87 -6.24 2.51
N ILE A 73 -1.35 -5.00 2.46
CA ILE A 73 -1.98 -4.41 1.28
C ILE A 73 -1.23 -3.13 0.94
N MET A 74 -0.60 -3.10 -0.24
CA MET A 74 0.10 -1.91 -0.74
C MET A 74 -0.80 -0.97 -1.54
N SER A 75 -2.00 -1.43 -1.90
CA SER A 75 -3.02 -0.65 -2.60
C SER A 75 -3.91 0.15 -1.63
N PRO A 76 -4.51 1.27 -2.07
CA PRO A 76 -5.46 2.01 -1.25
C PRO A 76 -6.63 1.15 -0.80
N LEU A 77 -7.06 1.36 0.45
CA LEU A 77 -8.22 0.69 1.06
C LEU A 77 -9.52 1.39 0.65
N THR A 78 -9.78 1.42 -0.65
CA THR A 78 -10.94 2.07 -1.27
C THR A 78 -11.58 1.15 -2.30
N GLY A 79 -12.77 1.51 -2.78
CA GLY A 79 -13.39 0.89 -3.95
C GLY A 79 -13.50 -0.63 -3.84
N GLU A 80 -12.83 -1.34 -4.74
CA GLU A 80 -12.81 -2.81 -4.78
C GLU A 80 -12.02 -3.41 -3.63
N ASN A 81 -10.83 -2.89 -3.31
CA ASN A 81 -10.01 -3.40 -2.20
C ASN A 81 -10.78 -3.36 -0.88
N TRP A 82 -11.53 -2.29 -0.64
CA TRP A 82 -12.40 -2.20 0.53
C TRP A 82 -13.47 -3.29 0.53
N ARG A 83 -14.16 -3.50 -0.60
CA ARG A 83 -15.19 -4.54 -0.73
C ARG A 83 -14.60 -5.94 -0.50
N THR A 84 -13.46 -6.24 -1.10
CA THR A 84 -12.76 -7.51 -0.93
C THR A 84 -12.41 -7.76 0.54
N LEU A 85 -11.86 -6.75 1.21
CA LEU A 85 -11.55 -6.82 2.64
C LEU A 85 -12.80 -7.15 3.49
N ILE A 86 -13.90 -6.45 3.26
CA ILE A 86 -15.16 -6.70 3.99
C ILE A 86 -15.73 -8.08 3.70
N VAL A 87 -15.69 -8.55 2.45
CA VAL A 87 -16.16 -9.90 2.09
C VAL A 87 -15.35 -10.97 2.84
N ILE A 88 -14.01 -10.84 2.85
CA ILE A 88 -13.14 -11.77 3.55
C ILE A 88 -13.43 -11.76 5.06
N ILE A 89 -13.54 -10.57 5.68
CA ILE A 89 -13.80 -10.46 7.12
C ILE A 89 -15.16 -11.09 7.48
N ARG A 90 -16.19 -10.87 6.67
CA ARG A 90 -17.54 -11.40 6.93
C ARG A 90 -17.67 -12.90 6.68
N ALA A 91 -16.93 -13.44 5.71
CA ALA A 91 -16.91 -14.87 5.42
C ALA A 91 -16.22 -15.69 6.51
N ASN A 92 -15.38 -15.06 7.34
CA ASN A 92 -14.48 -15.72 8.27
C ASN A 92 -14.77 -15.33 9.73
N LYS A 93 -14.42 -16.21 10.69
CA LYS A 93 -14.67 -16.00 12.13
C LYS A 93 -13.49 -15.36 12.86
N PHE A 94 -12.86 -14.38 12.23
CA PHE A 94 -11.73 -13.67 12.83
C PHE A 94 -12.17 -12.90 14.09
N LYS A 95 -11.26 -12.86 15.07
CA LYS A 95 -11.37 -12.05 16.28
C LYS A 95 -10.43 -10.84 16.24
N HIS A 96 -9.36 -10.92 15.46
CA HIS A 96 -8.32 -9.90 15.41
C HIS A 96 -7.88 -9.74 13.95
N CYS A 97 -7.98 -8.53 13.42
CA CYS A 97 -7.48 -8.18 12.10
C CYS A 97 -6.41 -7.11 12.23
N VAL A 98 -5.26 -7.34 11.59
CA VAL A 98 -4.22 -6.32 11.44
C VAL A 98 -4.10 -6.01 9.96
N ILE A 99 -4.15 -4.73 9.60
CA ILE A 99 -3.89 -4.29 8.23
C ILE A 99 -2.55 -3.57 8.25
N ILE A 100 -1.64 -4.00 7.40
CA ILE A 100 -0.34 -3.38 7.20
C ILE A 100 -0.37 -2.73 5.83
N THR A 101 -0.10 -1.44 5.80
CA THR A 101 -0.09 -0.62 4.58
C THR A 101 1.15 0.26 4.55
N PRO A 102 1.78 0.45 3.37
CA PRO A 102 2.85 1.42 3.20
C PRO A 102 2.32 2.82 2.89
N LEU A 103 1.00 2.99 2.80
CA LEU A 103 0.36 4.27 2.51
C LEU A 103 -0.03 4.98 3.82
N PRO A 104 0.15 6.30 3.92
CA PRO A 104 -0.34 7.07 5.05
C PRO A 104 -1.86 7.16 5.00
N ALA A 105 -2.49 7.38 6.16
CA ALA A 105 -3.95 7.42 6.32
C ALA A 105 -4.67 8.28 5.26
N LYS A 106 -4.12 9.46 4.93
CA LYS A 106 -4.69 10.40 3.93
C LYS A 106 -4.81 9.86 2.50
N LEU A 107 -4.05 8.83 2.15
CA LEU A 107 -4.10 8.20 0.82
C LEU A 107 -5.09 7.03 0.76
N HIS A 108 -5.69 6.68 1.89
CA HIS A 108 -6.89 5.84 1.93
C HIS A 108 -8.12 6.75 1.83
N GLY A 109 -9.08 6.41 0.97
CA GLY A 109 -10.18 7.30 0.62
C GLY A 109 -11.29 7.35 1.67
N GLY A 110 -11.80 8.56 1.94
CA GLY A 110 -13.14 8.86 2.44
C GLY A 110 -13.55 8.30 3.81
N ILE A 111 -12.67 7.60 4.51
CA ILE A 111 -12.95 6.95 5.80
C ILE A 111 -12.14 7.59 6.94
N THR A 112 -11.18 8.45 6.61
CA THR A 112 -10.42 9.22 7.59
C THR A 112 -11.08 10.59 7.79
N ASP A 113 -11.47 10.91 9.02
CA ASP A 113 -11.83 12.27 9.39
C ASP A 113 -10.67 13.22 9.06
N GLU A 114 -11.00 14.49 8.79
CA GLU A 114 -10.07 15.56 8.39
C GLU A 114 -8.97 15.85 9.44
N THR A 115 -9.00 15.18 10.59
CA THR A 115 -7.88 15.09 11.54
C THR A 115 -6.80 14.17 10.98
N GLU A 116 -6.03 14.75 10.06
CA GLU A 116 -4.91 14.18 9.32
C GLU A 116 -4.04 13.23 10.19
N GLN A 117 -3.68 12.08 9.59
CA GLN A 117 -2.65 11.09 9.99
C GLN A 117 -3.10 9.85 10.77
N SER A 118 -4.33 9.78 11.28
CA SER A 118 -4.75 8.62 12.08
C SER A 118 -5.54 7.57 11.28
N PHE A 119 -5.26 6.29 11.52
CA PHE A 119 -6.04 5.17 10.95
C PHE A 119 -7.32 4.82 11.74
N ILE A 120 -7.59 5.52 12.84
CA ILE A 120 -8.74 5.25 13.72
C ILE A 120 -10.07 5.22 12.94
N GLY A 121 -10.22 6.08 11.93
CA GLY A 121 -11.42 6.08 11.08
C GLY A 121 -11.63 4.75 10.35
N ILE A 122 -10.57 4.19 9.78
CA ILE A 122 -10.59 2.90 9.07
C ILE A 122 -10.84 1.77 10.04
N GLU A 123 -10.16 1.77 11.19
CA GLU A 123 -10.34 0.78 12.25
C GLU A 123 -11.79 0.74 12.73
N ASN A 124 -12.34 1.89 13.12
CA ASN A 124 -13.74 2.02 13.56
C ASN A 124 -14.72 1.62 12.48
N TYR A 125 -14.44 1.94 11.22
CA TYR A 125 -15.31 1.56 10.12
C TYR A 125 -15.32 0.04 9.90
N LEU A 126 -14.18 -0.66 10.06
CA LEU A 126 -14.12 -2.13 10.03
C LEU A 126 -14.96 -2.78 11.13
N LEU A 127 -14.95 -2.21 12.34
CA LEU A 127 -15.73 -2.74 13.46
C LEU A 127 -17.25 -2.78 13.16
N ARG A 128 -17.75 -1.91 12.27
CA ARG A 128 -19.18 -1.86 11.89
C ARG A 128 -19.61 -3.02 11.00
N TRP A 129 -18.67 -3.74 10.39
CA TRP A 129 -18.96 -4.81 9.42
C TRP A 129 -18.95 -6.21 10.03
N THR A 130 -18.87 -6.29 11.36
CA THR A 130 -18.83 -7.54 12.10
C THR A 130 -19.84 -7.52 13.24
N ASP A 131 -20.54 -8.64 13.43
CA ASP A 131 -21.46 -8.83 14.56
C ASP A 131 -20.71 -9.29 15.83
N ASN A 132 -19.40 -9.51 15.73
CA ASN A 132 -18.57 -9.99 16.84
C ASN A 132 -18.09 -8.83 17.71
N VAL A 133 -18.69 -8.69 18.90
CA VAL A 133 -18.36 -7.67 19.91
C VAL A 133 -16.89 -7.73 20.36
N ASN A 134 -16.25 -8.89 20.26
CA ASN A 134 -14.84 -9.07 20.63
C ASN A 134 -13.88 -8.92 19.43
N PHE A 135 -14.36 -8.42 18.29
CA PHE A 135 -13.52 -8.19 17.13
C PHE A 135 -12.67 -6.93 17.32
N THR A 136 -11.38 -7.04 17.05
CA THR A 136 -10.46 -5.90 17.03
C THR A 136 -9.86 -5.72 15.64
N ALA A 137 -9.70 -4.47 15.23
CA ALA A 137 -9.01 -4.08 14.01
C ALA A 137 -7.92 -3.07 14.35
N ASN A 138 -6.75 -3.23 13.74
CA ASN A 138 -5.63 -2.30 13.87
C ASN A 138 -4.98 -2.09 12.50
N VAL A 139 -4.64 -0.85 12.17
CA VAL A 139 -3.97 -0.52 10.91
C VAL A 139 -2.59 0.05 11.21
N CYS A 140 -1.56 -0.60 10.69
CA CYS A 140 -0.16 -0.21 10.85
C CYS A 140 0.36 0.40 9.55
N HIS A 141 0.97 1.58 9.65
CA HIS A 141 1.77 2.13 8.57
C HIS A 141 3.21 1.60 8.63
N ILE A 142 3.60 0.79 7.65
CA ILE A 142 4.96 0.28 7.47
C ILE A 142 5.37 0.58 6.02
N PRO A 143 6.30 1.52 5.77
CA PRO A 143 6.58 2.05 4.43
C PRO A 143 7.38 1.06 3.56
N LEU A 144 6.76 -0.06 3.20
CA LEU A 144 7.27 -1.07 2.28
C LEU A 144 6.95 -0.64 0.84
N PHE A 145 7.95 -0.19 0.08
CA PHE A 145 7.73 0.33 -1.29
C PHE A 145 8.85 0.03 -2.31
N THR A 146 9.93 -0.66 -1.90
CA THR A 146 11.04 -1.05 -2.79
C THR A 146 11.54 -2.45 -2.49
N TYR A 147 12.21 -3.04 -3.48
CA TYR A 147 13.08 -4.20 -3.34
C TYR A 147 14.41 -4.04 -4.07
N HIS A 148 15.44 -4.73 -3.59
CA HIS A 148 16.80 -4.64 -4.14
C HIS A 148 17.11 -5.80 -5.08
N VAL A 149 17.53 -5.47 -6.30
CA VAL A 149 18.03 -6.46 -7.28
C VAL A 149 19.55 -6.53 -7.21
N SER A 150 20.22 -5.41 -6.93
CA SER A 150 21.68 -5.36 -6.74
C SER A 150 22.09 -4.24 -5.78
N GLN A 151 23.39 -4.09 -5.55
CA GLN A 151 23.94 -3.04 -4.69
C GLN A 151 23.60 -1.62 -5.12
N ASN A 152 23.23 -1.36 -6.37
CA ASN A 152 22.91 0.00 -6.84
C ASN A 152 21.58 0.07 -7.60
N VAL A 153 20.85 -1.04 -7.66
CA VAL A 153 19.57 -1.13 -8.37
C VAL A 153 18.52 -1.61 -7.39
N PHE A 154 17.56 -0.73 -7.13
CA PHE A 154 16.30 -1.08 -6.50
C PHE A 154 15.18 -0.91 -7.52
N VAL A 155 14.08 -1.60 -7.25
CA VAL A 155 12.88 -1.58 -8.07
C VAL A 155 11.71 -1.34 -7.13
N MET A 156 10.66 -0.71 -7.64
CA MET A 156 9.38 -0.57 -6.95
C MET A 156 8.40 -1.58 -7.55
N PRO A 157 7.41 -2.08 -6.78
CA PRO A 157 6.38 -2.96 -7.32
C PRO A 157 5.70 -2.39 -8.55
N SER A 158 5.19 -3.28 -9.40
CA SER A 158 4.57 -2.87 -10.66
C SER A 158 3.43 -1.88 -10.43
N PHE A 159 3.55 -0.69 -11.04
CA PHE A 159 2.45 0.27 -11.18
C PHE A 159 1.73 0.13 -12.51
N ALA A 160 2.08 -0.85 -13.36
CA ALA A 160 1.60 -0.91 -14.74
C ALA A 160 0.08 -0.97 -14.86
N GLN A 161 -0.59 -1.68 -13.94
CA GLN A 161 -2.05 -1.76 -13.89
C GLN A 161 -2.71 -0.43 -13.49
N ARG A 162 -1.99 0.47 -12.82
CA ARG A 162 -2.48 1.75 -12.32
C ARG A 162 -2.32 2.92 -13.30
N PHE A 163 -1.49 2.76 -14.33
CA PHE A 163 -1.17 3.80 -15.33
C PHE A 163 -1.58 3.38 -16.75
N SER A 164 -2.81 2.87 -16.92
CA SER A 164 -3.32 2.43 -18.22
C SER A 164 -3.52 3.63 -19.18
N LEU A 165 -2.86 3.61 -20.35
CA LEU A 165 -2.88 4.76 -21.27
C LEU A 165 -4.28 5.09 -21.81
N SER A 166 -5.17 4.09 -21.88
CA SER A 166 -6.52 4.18 -22.45
C SER A 166 -7.54 4.87 -21.54
N GLU A 167 -7.34 4.86 -20.22
CA GLU A 167 -8.37 5.27 -19.26
C GLU A 167 -8.04 6.61 -18.56
N CYS A 168 -6.83 7.11 -18.72
CA CYS A 168 -6.27 8.16 -17.86
C CYS A 168 -6.42 9.60 -18.38
N GLY A 169 -7.26 9.86 -19.38
CA GLY A 169 -7.39 11.23 -19.94
C GLY A 169 -6.08 11.80 -20.53
N LEU A 170 -5.09 10.94 -20.78
CA LEU A 170 -3.74 11.33 -21.24
C LEU A 170 -3.77 12.04 -22.58
N LEU A 171 -4.71 11.66 -23.46
CA LEU A 171 -4.91 12.34 -24.74
C LEU A 171 -5.32 13.81 -24.56
N GLU A 172 -6.20 14.09 -23.60
CA GLU A 172 -6.63 15.46 -23.29
C GLU A 172 -5.52 16.25 -22.60
N MET A 173 -4.74 15.61 -21.73
CA MET A 173 -3.57 16.26 -21.11
C MET A 173 -2.49 16.61 -22.12
N ASN A 174 -2.23 15.74 -23.11
CA ASN A 174 -1.24 15.98 -24.15
C ASN A 174 -1.61 17.14 -25.08
N ARG A 175 -2.87 17.60 -25.07
CA ARG A 175 -3.35 18.75 -25.83
C ARG A 175 -3.19 20.07 -25.08
N LYS A 176 -3.02 20.03 -23.76
CA LYS A 176 -2.93 21.23 -22.90
C LYS A 176 -1.50 21.66 -22.68
N ARG A 177 -1.32 22.94 -22.38
CA ARG A 177 -0.04 23.46 -21.89
C ARG A 177 0.20 22.95 -20.47
N THR A 178 1.46 22.75 -20.13
CA THR A 178 1.89 22.24 -18.83
C THR A 178 1.35 23.06 -17.65
N GLU A 179 1.31 24.39 -17.80
CA GLU A 179 0.81 25.35 -16.80
C GLU A 179 -0.70 25.20 -16.49
N GLU A 180 -1.46 24.57 -17.38
CA GLU A 180 -2.91 24.36 -17.24
C GLU A 180 -3.25 22.98 -16.65
N LEU A 181 -2.22 22.15 -16.42
CA LEU A 181 -2.40 20.80 -15.90
C LEU A 181 -2.65 20.83 -14.39
N SER A 182 -3.65 20.07 -13.96
CA SER A 182 -3.90 19.79 -12.56
C SER A 182 -4.32 18.33 -12.40
N LEU A 183 -4.09 17.77 -11.21
CA LEU A 183 -4.52 16.40 -10.90
C LEU A 183 -6.03 16.19 -11.09
N LYS A 184 -6.83 17.25 -10.94
CA LYS A 184 -8.29 17.22 -11.14
C LYS A 184 -8.72 16.90 -12.57
N LEU A 185 -7.80 16.98 -13.54
CA LEU A 185 -8.05 16.55 -14.92
C LEU A 185 -7.98 15.04 -15.09
N LEU A 186 -7.37 14.34 -14.13
CA LEU A 186 -7.26 12.90 -14.12
C LEU A 186 -8.55 12.27 -13.60
N ASN A 187 -8.78 11.02 -13.97
CA ASN A 187 -9.76 10.21 -13.26
C ASN A 187 -9.29 9.99 -11.79
N PRO A 188 -10.19 9.70 -10.83
CA PRO A 188 -9.82 9.57 -9.42
C PRO A 188 -8.78 8.47 -9.13
N GLU A 189 -8.78 7.39 -9.89
CA GLU A 189 -7.85 6.27 -9.74
C GLU A 189 -6.41 6.67 -10.12
N MET A 190 -6.28 7.42 -11.21
CA MET A 190 -5.01 7.93 -11.70
C MET A 190 -4.49 9.05 -10.81
N GLU A 191 -5.36 9.95 -10.34
CA GLU A 191 -5.01 10.94 -9.32
C GLU A 191 -4.43 10.25 -8.08
N SER A 192 -5.13 9.22 -7.56
CA SER A 192 -4.66 8.43 -6.43
C SER A 192 -3.31 7.78 -6.72
N SER A 193 -3.13 7.23 -7.92
CA SER A 193 -1.89 6.57 -8.33
C SER A 193 -0.70 7.53 -8.43
N VAL A 194 -0.90 8.75 -8.92
CA VAL A 194 0.13 9.81 -8.92
C VAL A 194 0.50 10.21 -7.49
N LYS A 195 -0.49 10.42 -6.62
CA LYS A 195 -0.26 10.76 -5.20
C LYS A 195 0.51 9.67 -4.45
N ILE A 196 0.18 8.40 -4.68
CA ILE A 196 0.88 7.25 -4.10
C ILE A 196 2.32 7.18 -4.59
N LEU A 197 2.53 7.35 -5.89
CA LEU A 197 3.89 7.33 -6.46
C LEU A 197 4.72 8.50 -5.92
N ALA A 198 4.15 9.70 -5.85
CA ALA A 198 4.80 10.87 -5.24
C ALA A 198 5.17 10.58 -3.78
N TYR A 199 4.25 10.02 -3.00
CA TYR A 199 4.51 9.65 -1.62
C TYR A 199 5.67 8.65 -1.46
N PHE A 200 5.71 7.59 -2.28
CA PHE A 200 6.79 6.62 -2.21
C PHE A 200 8.14 7.19 -2.65
N LEU A 201 8.15 8.03 -3.68
CA LEU A 201 9.36 8.74 -4.10
C LEU A 201 9.84 9.71 -3.01
N ASN A 202 8.93 10.42 -2.33
CA ASN A 202 9.29 11.23 -1.18
C ASN A 202 9.87 10.38 -0.04
N SER A 203 9.21 9.26 0.30
CA SER A 203 9.68 8.33 1.33
C SER A 203 11.06 7.73 1.02
N LEU A 204 11.36 7.56 -0.28
CA LEU A 204 12.68 7.15 -0.75
C LEU A 204 13.73 8.23 -0.51
N LEU A 205 13.42 9.49 -0.86
CA LEU A 205 14.32 10.63 -0.63
C LEU A 205 14.58 10.84 0.88
N ASP A 206 13.55 10.72 1.71
CA ASP A 206 13.65 10.74 3.17
C ASP A 206 14.56 9.63 3.70
N THR A 207 14.46 8.43 3.12
CA THR A 207 15.32 7.29 3.47
C THR A 207 16.79 7.59 3.18
N PHE A 208 17.06 8.33 2.10
CA PHE A 208 18.41 8.77 1.74
C PHE A 208 18.84 10.07 2.42
N GLN A 209 17.93 10.74 3.15
CA GLN A 209 18.17 12.06 3.76
C GLN A 209 18.61 13.11 2.74
N VAL A 210 17.98 13.10 1.56
CA VAL A 210 18.27 14.06 0.49
C VAL A 210 17.04 14.89 0.17
N LYS A 211 17.25 16.16 -0.18
CA LYS A 211 16.21 17.01 -0.77
C LYS A 211 16.28 16.87 -2.28
N GLY A 212 15.14 16.65 -2.93
CA GLY A 212 15.05 16.51 -4.38
C GLY A 212 14.84 17.86 -5.07
N ASP A 213 15.53 18.07 -6.19
CA ASP A 213 15.15 19.05 -7.22
C ASP A 213 14.50 18.28 -8.37
N PHE A 214 13.25 18.61 -8.72
CA PHE A 214 12.46 17.82 -9.64
C PHE A 214 12.45 18.42 -11.04
N TYR A 215 12.83 17.61 -12.03
CA TYR A 215 12.75 17.96 -13.44
C TYR A 215 11.84 16.96 -14.15
N SER A 216 10.93 17.46 -14.98
CA SER A 216 9.94 16.63 -15.65
C SER A 216 9.92 16.86 -17.15
N LEU A 217 9.60 15.80 -17.89
CA LEU A 217 9.41 15.84 -19.34
C LEU A 217 8.05 15.24 -19.68
N GLY A 218 7.12 16.09 -20.11
CA GLY A 218 5.77 15.70 -20.53
C GLY A 218 4.69 15.80 -19.43
N PRO A 219 3.40 15.79 -19.81
CA PRO A 219 2.29 16.19 -18.94
C PRO A 219 2.15 15.39 -17.64
N LEU A 220 2.18 14.06 -17.71
CA LEU A 220 2.02 13.22 -16.53
C LEU A 220 3.19 13.37 -15.55
N ARG A 221 4.41 13.47 -16.07
CA ARG A 221 5.61 13.63 -15.25
C ARG A 221 5.64 14.99 -14.57
N PHE A 222 5.09 16.01 -15.23
CA PHE A 222 4.90 17.33 -14.63
C PHE A 222 3.94 17.26 -13.43
N LEU A 223 2.78 16.61 -13.59
CA LEU A 223 1.84 16.44 -12.47
C LEU A 223 2.47 15.69 -11.28
N LEU A 224 3.26 14.64 -11.56
CA LEU A 224 3.99 13.93 -10.52
C LEU A 224 5.04 14.82 -9.82
N ALA A 225 5.79 15.62 -10.59
CA ALA A 225 6.77 16.54 -10.03
C ALA A 225 6.10 17.63 -9.18
N SER A 226 4.98 18.20 -9.65
CA SER A 226 4.21 19.19 -8.88
C SER A 226 3.64 18.59 -7.59
N GLU A 227 3.18 17.34 -7.62
CA GLU A 227 2.74 16.66 -6.40
C GLU A 227 3.92 16.43 -5.43
N LEU A 228 5.09 16.02 -5.94
CA LEU A 228 6.30 15.85 -5.14
C LEU A 228 6.78 17.14 -4.48
N GLU A 229 6.66 18.29 -5.15
CA GLU A 229 6.97 19.60 -4.58
C GLU A 229 5.99 20.05 -3.49
N SER A 230 4.81 19.44 -3.45
CA SER A 230 3.73 19.79 -2.51
C SER A 230 3.72 18.96 -1.22
N ILE A 231 4.52 17.88 -1.16
CA ILE A 231 4.67 16.99 0.01
C ILE A 231 5.68 17.58 1.00
#